data_AF-A0A6S6WJ26-F1
#
_entry.id   AF-A0A6S6WJ26-F1
#
_cell.length_a   1.000
_cell.length_b   1.000
_cell.length_c   1.000
_cell.angle_alpha   90.00
_cell.angle_beta   90.00
_cell.angle_gamma   90.00
#
_symmetry.space_group_name_H-M   'P 1'
#
loop_
_entity.id
_entity.type
_entity.pdbx_description
1 polymer ?
#
loop_
_entity_poly.entity_id
_entity_poly.type
_entity_poly.pdbx_seq_one_letter_code
_entity_poly.pdbx_strand_id
1 'polypeptide(L)'
;MRYNKPTDESNLFVLDQRLANDSLRLGAFELCDVRLFNDSRYDWLMLVPRVPLAVEWLDLSELEQQQLGRELKHVSQCLKHWQPNAKLNVGALGNVVAQLHVHLLLRSPDDPAWPGPVWGHSPAVAYSAEEAAVQCEFWQRRLGLLVDQD
;
A
#
# COMPACT_ATOMS: atom_id res chain seq x y z
N MET A 1 23.88 9.22 -1.49
CA MET A 1 22.54 9.76 -1.18
C MET A 1 22.48 9.90 0.33
N ARG A 2 22.21 11.10 0.88
CA ARG A 2 22.04 11.29 2.33
C ARG A 2 20.56 11.13 2.64
N TYR A 3 20.25 10.28 3.60
CA TYR A 3 18.91 10.12 4.16
C TYR A 3 18.59 11.36 5.00
N ASN A 4 17.57 12.12 4.62
CA ASN A 4 17.09 13.28 5.35
C ASN A 4 15.64 13.04 5.76
N LYS A 5 15.36 12.98 7.06
CA LYS A 5 14.00 12.96 7.59
C LYS A 5 13.32 14.31 7.25
N PRO A 6 12.07 14.33 6.77
CA PRO A 6 11.37 15.59 6.52
C PRO A 6 11.17 16.36 7.83
N THR A 7 11.19 17.70 7.77
CA THR A 7 11.11 18.60 8.94
C THR A 7 9.94 19.58 8.87
N ASP A 8 8.84 19.22 8.20
CA ASP A 8 7.66 20.09 8.15
C ASP A 8 7.01 20.19 9.55
N GLU A 9 7.00 21.39 10.12
CA GLU A 9 6.48 21.68 11.47
C GLU A 9 4.96 21.75 11.55
N SER A 10 4.26 21.57 10.42
CA SER A 10 2.80 21.68 10.37
C SER A 10 2.07 20.62 11.21
N ASN A 11 2.74 19.54 11.65
CA ASN A 11 2.14 18.38 12.33
C ASN A 11 0.94 17.77 11.56
N LEU A 12 0.76 18.13 10.29
CA LEU A 12 -0.30 17.60 9.45
C LEU A 12 0.26 16.47 8.60
N PHE A 13 -0.50 15.39 8.51
CA PHE A 13 -0.19 14.33 7.56
C PHE A 13 -0.47 14.84 6.14
N VAL A 14 0.55 14.75 5.27
CA VAL A 14 0.44 14.99 3.83
C VAL A 14 1.01 13.79 3.11
N LEU A 15 0.24 13.19 2.20
CA LEU A 15 0.73 12.08 1.39
C LEU A 15 1.83 12.58 0.44
N ASP A 16 2.92 11.83 0.37
CA ASP A 16 4.02 12.10 -0.57
C ASP A 16 3.49 12.13 -2.02
N GLN A 17 3.93 13.14 -2.78
CA GLN A 17 3.44 13.37 -4.15
C GLN A 17 3.69 12.18 -5.07
N ARG A 18 4.79 11.45 -4.88
CA ARG A 18 5.09 10.28 -5.70
C ARG A 18 4.19 9.11 -5.32
N LEU A 19 3.93 8.89 -4.03
CA LEU A 19 2.92 7.89 -3.62
C LEU A 19 1.55 8.26 -4.20
N ALA A 20 1.18 9.54 -4.18
CA ALA A 20 -0.08 10.01 -4.76
C ALA A 20 -0.16 9.74 -6.28
N ASN A 21 0.93 9.94 -7.02
CA ASN A 21 0.98 9.73 -8.47
C ASN A 21 1.04 8.25 -8.87
N ASP A 22 1.77 7.44 -8.12
CA ASP A 22 2.03 6.03 -8.43
C ASP A 22 0.92 5.10 -7.89
N SER A 23 -0.15 5.64 -7.28
CA SER A 23 -1.21 4.82 -6.70
C SER A 23 -2.57 5.50 -6.62
N LEU A 24 -3.62 4.68 -6.66
CA LEU A 24 -5.02 5.07 -6.59
C LEU A 24 -5.53 4.98 -5.14
N ARG A 25 -6.28 5.97 -4.68
CA ARG A 25 -6.82 5.97 -3.30
C ARG A 25 -8.03 5.03 -3.23
N LEU A 26 -8.00 4.07 -2.30
CA LEU A 26 -9.14 3.19 -2.01
C LEU A 26 -9.97 3.74 -0.85
N GLY A 27 -9.32 4.27 0.18
CA GLY A 27 -10.01 4.76 1.37
C GLY A 27 -9.05 4.92 2.53
N ALA A 28 -9.57 4.77 3.74
CA ALA A 28 -8.85 4.93 4.98
C ALA A 28 -9.31 3.88 6.00
N PHE A 29 -8.37 3.24 6.68
CA PHE A 29 -8.62 2.58 7.95
C PHE A 29 -8.42 3.57 9.11
N GLU A 30 -8.29 3.08 10.34
CA GLU A 30 -8.07 3.91 11.51
C GLU A 30 -6.72 4.66 11.42
N LEU A 31 -5.65 3.94 11.11
CA LEU A 31 -4.30 4.50 11.02
C LEU A 31 -3.91 4.81 9.57
N CYS A 32 -4.14 3.89 8.63
CA CYS A 32 -3.58 4.02 7.29
C CYS A 32 -4.53 4.59 6.24
N ASP A 33 -3.97 5.38 5.33
CA ASP A 33 -4.52 5.51 3.99
C ASP A 33 -4.29 4.19 3.24
N VAL A 34 -5.32 3.71 2.56
CA VAL A 34 -5.29 2.45 1.82
C VAL A 34 -5.29 2.76 0.34
N ARG A 35 -4.30 2.22 -0.38
CA ARG A 35 -4.05 2.57 -1.78
C ARG A 35 -3.81 1.33 -2.64
N LEU A 36 -4.21 1.41 -3.90
CA LEU A 36 -3.91 0.43 -4.93
C LEU A 36 -2.71 0.96 -5.74
N PHE A 37 -1.59 0.24 -5.76
CA PHE A 37 -0.45 0.62 -6.58
C PHE A 37 -0.84 0.55 -8.06
N ASN A 38 -0.47 1.56 -8.86
CA ASN A 38 -0.91 1.68 -10.25
C ASN A 38 -0.06 0.81 -11.19
N ASP A 39 -0.07 -0.49 -10.93
CA ASP A 39 0.59 -1.50 -11.73
C ASP A 39 -0.31 -2.73 -11.88
N SER A 40 -0.99 -2.82 -13.03
CA SER A 40 -2.03 -3.81 -13.33
C SER A 40 -1.54 -5.26 -13.39
N ARG A 41 -0.22 -5.45 -13.36
CA ARG A 41 0.42 -6.77 -13.41
C ARG A 41 0.32 -7.53 -12.08
N TYR A 42 0.00 -6.86 -10.98
CA TYR A 42 -0.01 -7.44 -9.64
C TYR A 42 -1.23 -6.97 -8.84
N ASP A 43 -1.79 -7.85 -8.01
CA ASP A 43 -2.69 -7.43 -6.94
C ASP A 43 -1.86 -6.78 -5.83
N TRP A 44 -1.65 -5.46 -5.93
CA TRP A 44 -0.69 -4.73 -5.11
C TRP A 44 -1.32 -3.57 -4.35
N LEU A 45 -1.50 -3.78 -3.04
CA LEU A 45 -2.01 -2.78 -2.10
C LEU A 45 -0.88 -2.13 -1.30
N MET A 46 -1.12 -0.91 -0.85
CA MET A 46 -0.22 -0.18 0.04
C MET A 46 -1.00 0.41 1.22
N LEU A 47 -0.38 0.32 2.39
CA LEU A 47 -0.81 1.03 3.60
C LEU A 47 0.16 2.15 3.89
N VAL A 48 -0.35 3.37 4.05
CA VAL A 48 0.42 4.56 4.41
C VAL A 48 -0.09 5.08 5.75
N PRO A 49 0.61 4.84 6.87
CA PRO A 49 0.21 5.37 8.17
C PRO A 49 0.07 6.89 8.11
N ARG A 50 -1.06 7.43 8.58
CA ARG A 50 -1.32 8.87 8.61
C ARG A 50 -0.63 9.57 9.79
N VAL A 51 0.65 9.29 9.97
CA VAL A 51 1.51 9.83 11.02
C VAL A 51 2.49 10.81 10.37
N PRO A 52 2.43 12.11 10.71
CA PRO A 52 3.34 13.11 10.14
C PRO A 52 4.80 12.72 10.35
N LEU A 53 5.62 12.90 9.30
CA LEU A 53 7.07 12.68 9.33
C LEU A 53 7.54 11.25 9.66
N ALA A 54 6.63 10.27 9.76
CA ALA A 54 7.00 8.88 9.93
C ALA A 54 7.70 8.37 8.66
N VAL A 55 8.91 7.84 8.83
CA VAL A 55 9.70 7.23 7.76
C VAL A 55 9.92 5.76 8.03
N GLU A 56 10.25 5.44 9.27
CA GLU A 56 10.54 4.09 9.72
C GLU A 56 9.40 3.53 10.55
N TRP A 57 9.28 2.19 10.58
CA TRP A 57 8.39 1.50 11.52
C TRP A 57 8.61 1.96 12.98
N LEU A 58 9.87 2.21 13.34
CA LEU A 58 10.28 2.63 14.68
C LEU A 58 9.92 4.09 15.00
N ASP A 59 9.49 4.88 14.01
CA ASP A 59 8.94 6.22 14.25
C ASP A 59 7.51 6.17 14.82
N LEU A 60 6.82 5.04 14.66
CA LEU A 60 5.47 4.84 15.20
C LEU A 60 5.52 4.50 16.69
N SER A 61 4.57 5.03 17.47
CA SER A 61 4.34 4.61 18.85
C SER A 61 3.94 3.13 18.94
N GLU A 62 4.06 2.53 20.12
CA GLU A 62 3.68 1.11 20.31
C GLU A 62 2.22 0.83 19.91
N LEU A 63 1.30 1.76 20.21
CA LEU A 63 -0.10 1.64 19.85
C LEU A 63 -0.30 1.71 18.33
N GLU A 64 0.39 2.63 17.65
CA GLU A 64 0.35 2.74 16.18
C GLU A 64 0.98 1.53 15.50
N GLN A 65 2.08 0.99 16.03
CA GLN A 65 2.69 -0.25 15.56
C GLN A 65 1.70 -1.43 15.67
N GLN A 66 1.02 -1.57 16.80
CA GLN A 66 -0.01 -2.59 16.98
C GLN A 66 -1.18 -2.41 16.01
N GLN A 67 -1.63 -1.16 15.81
CA GLN A 67 -2.71 -0.85 14.89
C GLN A 67 -2.32 -1.14 13.43
N LEU A 68 -1.12 -0.72 13.01
CA LEU A 68 -0.57 -1.06 11.69
C LEU A 68 -0.49 -2.59 11.51
N GLY A 69 -0.08 -3.33 12.54
CA GLY A 69 -0.08 -4.79 12.52
C GLY A 69 -1.48 -5.41 12.27
N ARG A 70 -2.53 -4.84 12.89
CA ARG A 70 -3.92 -5.27 12.66
C ARG A 70 -4.38 -4.98 11.24
N GLU A 71 -4.09 -3.79 10.72
CA GLU A 71 -4.45 -3.39 9.37
C GLU A 71 -3.70 -4.22 8.31
N LEU A 72 -2.39 -4.46 8.51
CA LEU A 72 -1.59 -5.36 7.68
C LEU A 72 -2.18 -6.77 7.65
N LYS A 73 -2.58 -7.30 8.81
CA LYS A 73 -3.23 -8.61 8.91
C LYS A 73 -4.54 -8.66 8.13
N HIS A 74 -5.41 -7.66 8.28
CA HIS A 74 -6.69 -7.56 7.58
C HIS A 74 -6.49 -7.56 6.05
N VAL A 75 -5.65 -6.67 5.53
CA VAL A 75 -5.35 -6.60 4.09
C VAL A 75 -4.73 -7.90 3.58
N SER A 76 -3.78 -8.47 4.33
CA SER A 76 -3.16 -9.76 4.00
C SER A 76 -4.20 -10.87 3.89
N GLN A 77 -5.16 -10.92 4.80
CA GLN A 77 -6.25 -11.90 4.77
C GLN A 77 -7.16 -11.67 3.56
N CYS A 78 -7.56 -10.44 3.26
CA CYS A 78 -8.36 -10.13 2.07
C CYS A 78 -7.66 -10.57 0.77
N LEU A 79 -6.37 -10.25 0.62
CA LEU A 79 -5.55 -10.70 -0.52
C LEU A 79 -5.49 -12.23 -0.58
N LYS A 80 -5.23 -12.90 0.54
CA LYS A 80 -5.14 -14.36 0.60
C LYS A 80 -6.47 -15.07 0.38
N HIS A 81 -7.60 -14.49 0.79
CA HIS A 81 -8.92 -15.03 0.47
C HIS A 81 -9.24 -14.87 -1.02
N TRP A 82 -8.80 -13.79 -1.65
CA TRP A 82 -8.94 -13.59 -3.10
C TRP A 82 -8.12 -14.60 -3.90
N GLN A 83 -6.84 -14.79 -3.56
CA GLN A 83 -5.99 -15.81 -4.17
C GLN A 83 -5.29 -16.71 -3.13
N PRO A 84 -5.95 -17.82 -2.71
CA PRO A 84 -5.43 -18.73 -1.69
C PRO A 84 -4.12 -19.42 -2.05
N ASN A 85 -3.82 -19.59 -3.33
CA ASN A 85 -2.60 -20.26 -3.79
C ASN A 85 -1.43 -19.29 -4.08
N ALA A 86 -1.70 -17.99 -4.22
CA ALA A 86 -0.66 -17.00 -4.50
C ALA A 86 0.25 -16.76 -3.28
N LYS A 87 1.53 -16.43 -3.49
CA LYS A 87 2.45 -16.09 -2.42
C LYS A 87 2.29 -14.61 -2.04
N LEU A 88 2.00 -14.31 -0.77
CA LEU A 88 1.99 -12.93 -0.29
C LEU A 88 3.42 -12.42 -0.06
N ASN A 89 3.72 -11.23 -0.55
CA ASN A 89 4.90 -10.43 -0.22
C ASN A 89 4.46 -9.22 0.59
N VAL A 90 5.18 -8.91 1.67
CA VAL A 90 4.96 -7.72 2.51
C VAL A 90 6.30 -7.04 2.73
N GLY A 91 6.36 -5.71 2.57
CA GLY A 91 7.62 -4.99 2.75
C GLY A 91 7.44 -3.49 2.96
N ALA A 92 8.16 -2.96 3.95
CA ALA A 92 8.42 -1.53 4.12
C ALA A 92 9.87 -1.28 3.70
N LEU A 93 10.08 -0.51 2.63
CA LEU A 93 11.41 -0.31 2.03
C LEU A 93 11.88 1.15 2.12
N GLY A 94 11.16 2.07 1.49
CA GLY A 94 11.38 3.52 1.67
C GLY A 94 12.66 4.12 1.05
N ASN A 95 13.48 3.35 0.33
CA ASN A 95 14.76 3.86 -0.21
C ASN A 95 14.60 5.05 -1.20
N VAL A 96 13.45 5.18 -1.86
CA VAL A 96 13.19 6.25 -2.84
C VAL A 96 12.16 7.26 -2.34
N VAL A 97 11.10 6.80 -1.69
CA VAL A 97 10.12 7.66 -1.01
C VAL A 97 10.25 7.41 0.48
N ALA A 98 10.67 8.44 1.22
CA ALA A 98 10.96 8.31 2.65
C ALA A 98 9.69 8.12 3.50
N GLN A 99 8.54 8.71 3.14
CA GLN A 99 7.33 8.55 3.94
C GLN A 99 7.00 7.07 4.14
N LEU A 100 6.76 6.65 5.39
CA LEU A 100 6.50 5.26 5.73
C LEU A 100 5.30 4.74 4.94
N HIS A 101 5.53 3.65 4.21
CA HIS A 101 4.49 2.91 3.51
C HIS A 101 4.85 1.43 3.49
N VAL A 102 3.83 0.58 3.57
CA VAL A 102 4.00 -0.87 3.56
C VAL A 102 3.29 -1.44 2.34
N HIS A 103 4.04 -2.14 1.50
CA HIS A 103 3.52 -2.85 0.35
C HIS A 103 2.99 -4.22 0.76
N LEU A 104 1.84 -4.62 0.21
CA LEU A 104 1.28 -5.96 0.29
C LEU A 104 0.88 -6.39 -1.12
N LEU A 105 1.44 -7.49 -1.62
CA LEU A 105 1.12 -7.95 -2.97
C LEU A 105 1.13 -9.47 -3.11
N LEU A 106 0.29 -9.96 -3.99
CA LEU A 106 0.24 -11.37 -4.38
C LEU A 106 1.21 -11.64 -5.53
N ARG A 107 1.86 -12.80 -5.45
CA ARG A 107 2.87 -13.28 -6.39
C ARG A 107 2.52 -14.68 -6.87
N SER A 108 2.87 -15.00 -8.10
CA SER A 108 2.69 -16.32 -8.69
C SER A 108 3.86 -16.66 -9.63
N PRO A 109 4.09 -17.95 -9.94
CA PRO A 109 5.15 -18.35 -10.87
C PRO A 109 5.05 -17.71 -12.27
N ASP A 110 3.86 -17.29 -12.66
CA ASP A 110 3.58 -16.67 -13.97
C ASP A 110 3.73 -15.14 -13.95
N ASP A 111 3.96 -14.53 -12.79
CA ASP A 111 4.12 -13.09 -12.70
C ASP A 111 5.49 -12.63 -13.24
N PRO A 112 5.60 -11.41 -13.81
CA PRO A 112 6.79 -10.99 -14.55
C PRO A 112 8.09 -10.98 -13.76
N ALA A 113 8.04 -10.89 -12.43
CA ALA A 113 9.21 -10.73 -11.58
C ALA A 113 9.52 -12.00 -10.78
N TRP A 114 8.78 -13.10 -10.95
CA TRP A 114 9.01 -14.33 -10.20
C TRP A 114 10.35 -14.99 -10.59
N PRO A 115 11.11 -15.57 -9.63
CA PRO A 115 10.90 -15.61 -8.19
C PRO A 115 11.49 -14.41 -7.43
N GLY A 116 12.02 -13.42 -8.15
CA GLY A 116 12.63 -12.22 -7.59
C GLY A 116 11.61 -11.22 -7.00
N PRO A 117 12.12 -10.13 -6.39
CA PRO A 117 11.28 -9.03 -5.95
C PRO A 117 10.67 -8.26 -7.13
N VAL A 118 9.46 -7.73 -6.96
CA VAL A 118 8.84 -6.82 -7.96
C VAL A 118 9.54 -5.45 -8.02
N TRP A 119 10.12 -5.02 -6.90
CA TRP A 119 10.67 -3.67 -6.77
C TRP A 119 11.88 -3.48 -7.69
N GLY A 120 11.75 -2.58 -8.67
CA GLY A 120 12.81 -2.28 -9.61
C GLY A 120 13.01 -3.32 -10.72
N HIS A 121 12.14 -4.34 -10.83
CA HIS A 121 12.25 -5.37 -11.86
C HIS A 121 12.00 -4.81 -13.27
N SER A 122 10.86 -4.13 -13.46
CA SER A 122 10.50 -3.51 -14.75
C SER A 122 9.46 -2.39 -14.57
N PRO A 123 9.33 -1.46 -15.53
CA PRO A 123 8.38 -0.35 -15.44
C PRO A 123 6.95 -0.83 -15.19
N ALA A 124 6.20 -0.10 -14.35
CA ALA A 124 4.80 -0.37 -14.08
C ALA A 124 3.95 -0.29 -15.34
N VAL A 125 2.94 -1.16 -15.45
CA VAL A 125 1.90 -1.04 -16.47
C VAL A 125 0.68 -0.45 -15.79
N ALA A 126 0.42 0.84 -16.04
CA ALA A 126 -0.72 1.52 -15.43
C ALA A 126 -2.04 0.88 -15.86
N TYR A 127 -3.01 0.90 -14.96
CA TYR A 127 -4.40 0.62 -15.33
C TYR A 127 -4.89 1.66 -16.34
N SER A 128 -5.74 1.26 -17.29
CA SER A 128 -6.61 2.21 -17.98
C SER A 128 -7.60 2.83 -16.98
N ALA A 129 -8.24 3.95 -17.33
CA ALA A 129 -9.19 4.61 -16.44
C ALA A 129 -10.38 3.70 -16.06
N GLU A 130 -10.84 2.87 -17.00
CA GLU A 130 -11.94 1.92 -16.78
C GLU A 130 -11.51 0.78 -15.86
N GLU A 131 -10.35 0.17 -16.13
CA GLU A 131 -9.80 -0.89 -15.27
C GLU A 131 -9.50 -0.37 -13.87
N ALA A 132 -8.98 0.86 -13.75
CA ALA A 132 -8.72 1.50 -12.47
C ALA A 132 -9.98 1.63 -11.64
N ALA A 133 -11.09 2.10 -12.23
CA ALA A 133 -12.37 2.23 -11.52
C ALA A 133 -12.88 0.86 -11.03
N VAL A 134 -12.86 -0.15 -11.90
CA VAL A 134 -13.28 -1.53 -11.57
C VAL A 134 -12.42 -2.11 -10.44
N GLN A 135 -11.11 -1.96 -10.52
CA GLN A 135 -10.18 -2.51 -9.52
C GLN A 135 -10.25 -1.77 -8.20
N CYS A 136 -10.45 -0.44 -8.22
CA CYS A 136 -10.68 0.32 -7.01
C CYS A 136 -11.94 -0.16 -6.29
N GLU A 137 -13.08 -0.25 -6.99
CA GLU A 137 -14.34 -0.72 -6.41
C GLU A 137 -14.22 -2.17 -5.88
N PHE A 138 -13.58 -3.04 -6.67
CA PHE A 138 -13.32 -4.43 -6.31
C PHE A 138 -12.60 -4.57 -4.97
N TRP A 139 -11.54 -3.77 -4.76
CA TRP A 139 -10.77 -3.79 -3.52
C TRP A 139 -11.47 -3.05 -2.39
N GLN A 140 -12.13 -1.93 -2.67
CA GLN A 140 -12.90 -1.20 -1.66
C GLN A 140 -13.97 -2.09 -1.01
N ARG A 141 -14.74 -2.84 -1.81
CA ARG A 141 -15.73 -3.80 -1.28
C ARG A 141 -15.08 -4.88 -0.41
N ARG A 142 -14.01 -5.51 -0.89
CA ARG A 142 -13.31 -6.59 -0.14
C ARG A 142 -12.66 -6.11 1.15
N LEU A 143 -12.25 -4.86 1.19
CA LEU A 143 -11.60 -4.26 2.35
C LEU A 143 -12.61 -3.68 3.35
N GLY A 144 -13.91 -3.63 3.01
CA GLY A 144 -14.94 -3.00 3.83
C GLY A 144 -14.84 -1.47 3.83
N LEU A 145 -14.33 -0.88 2.74
CA LEU A 145 -14.14 0.57 2.60
C LEU A 145 -15.31 1.27 1.90
N LEU A 146 -16.23 0.51 1.29
CA LEU A 146 -17.55 1.04 0.91
C LEU A 146 -18.49 0.82 2.10
N VAL A 147 -19.17 1.88 2.50
CA VAL A 147 -20.35 1.75 3.35
C VAL A 147 -21.48 1.41 2.39
N ASP A 148 -22.10 0.24 2.57
CA ASP A 148 -23.37 -0.05 1.89
C ASP A 148 -24.36 1.05 2.31
N GLN A 149 -24.88 1.78 1.32
CA GLN A 149 -25.96 2.73 1.51
C GLN A 149 -27.24 1.91 1.69
N ASP A 150 -27.48 1.42 2.91
CA ASP A 150 -28.78 0.92 3.36
C ASP A 150 -29.45 1.93 4.30
#